data_AF-A0A165YYL4-F1
#
_entry.id   AF-A0A165YYL4-F1
#
_cell.length_a   1.000
_cell.length_b   1.000
_cell.length_c   1.000
_cell.angle_alpha   90.00
_cell.angle_beta   90.00
_cell.angle_gamma   90.00
#
_symmetry.space_group_name_H-M   'P 1'
#
loop_
_entity.id
_entity.type
_entity.pdbx_description
1 polymer ?
#
loop_
_entity_poly.entity_id
_entity_poly.type
_entity_poly.pdbx_seq_one_letter_code
_entity_poly.pdbx_strand_id
1 'polypeptide(L)'
;MHYIKKRNTKKIIYDFIDISIPLKNRKAIITDLKEDYEPIMKKLGFAHQHCTFHLIKNMTTNLKQKINEELDKYEAELRKTQPKISKNKIKKIRKKKKEEITKEIKEYIELFYELFHQQSFKKAKNYIKLLKQELKNFPKIMQDYLNKNFFPVYKKYLVFLEKPFIKKLESTNNKLENYFGNTLDKHTKRIYRTPEGIFNYIMARKNGWIENQKKVLTN
;
A
#
# COMPACT_ATOMS: atom_id res chain seq x y z
N MET A 1 -29.58 -18.75 -7.29
CA MET A 1 -28.15 -18.58 -7.66
C MET A 1 -27.31 -19.05 -6.49
N HIS A 2 -26.79 -20.28 -6.61
CA HIS A 2 -26.21 -21.04 -5.51
C HIS A 2 -24.94 -20.37 -4.97
N TYR A 3 -24.86 -20.28 -3.65
CA TYR A 3 -23.71 -19.90 -2.84
C TYR A 3 -22.38 -20.26 -3.53
N ILE A 4 -21.55 -19.26 -3.82
CA ILE A 4 -20.10 -19.48 -3.95
C ILE A 4 -19.62 -19.81 -2.53
N LYS A 5 -19.75 -21.09 -2.15
CA LYS A 5 -19.05 -21.71 -1.01
C LYS A 5 -17.64 -21.14 -1.00
N LYS A 6 -17.15 -20.70 0.17
CA LYS A 6 -15.78 -20.24 0.48
C LYS A 6 -14.76 -20.98 -0.41
N ARG A 7 -14.56 -20.47 -1.62
CA ARG A 7 -13.64 -21.07 -2.60
C ARG A 7 -12.27 -20.94 -1.95
N ASN A 8 -11.49 -22.02 -1.95
CA ASN A 8 -10.14 -22.00 -1.41
C ASN A 8 -9.31 -21.01 -2.24
N THR A 9 -9.34 -19.74 -1.85
CA THR A 9 -8.87 -18.61 -2.65
C THR A 9 -7.37 -18.68 -2.81
N LYS A 10 -6.67 -19.25 -1.82
CA LYS A 10 -5.23 -19.54 -1.89
C LYS A 10 -4.92 -20.55 -3.00
N LYS A 11 -5.67 -21.66 -3.07
CA LYS A 11 -5.51 -22.67 -4.14
C LYS A 11 -5.75 -22.06 -5.52
N ILE A 12 -6.81 -21.26 -5.66
CA ILE A 12 -7.12 -20.60 -6.95
C ILE A 12 -6.00 -19.67 -7.39
N ILE A 13 -5.47 -18.84 -6.48
CA ILE A 13 -4.35 -17.94 -6.79
C ILE A 13 -3.10 -18.76 -7.16
N TYR A 14 -2.80 -19.82 -6.41
CA TYR A 14 -1.68 -20.72 -6.70
C TYR A 14 -1.81 -21.31 -8.10
N ASP A 15 -2.92 -22.01 -8.38
CA ASP A 15 -3.15 -22.72 -9.64
C ASP A 15 -3.09 -21.74 -10.81
N PHE A 16 -3.69 -20.54 -10.66
CA PHE A 16 -3.67 -19.51 -11.70
C PHE A 16 -2.25 -19.09 -12.07
N ILE A 17 -1.40 -18.80 -11.07
CA ILE A 17 -0.03 -18.35 -11.33
C ILE A 17 0.84 -19.51 -11.84
N ASP A 18 0.64 -20.71 -11.30
CA ASP A 18 1.41 -21.89 -11.69
C ASP A 18 1.21 -22.22 -13.18
N ILE A 19 -0.05 -22.18 -13.63
CA ILE A 19 -0.43 -22.37 -15.03
C ILE A 19 0.03 -21.19 -15.91
N SER A 20 -0.09 -19.96 -15.41
CA SER A 20 0.15 -18.76 -16.24
C SER A 20 1.64 -18.43 -16.44
N ILE A 21 2.50 -18.80 -15.49
CA ILE A 21 3.92 -18.42 -15.51
C ILE A 21 4.78 -19.68 -15.35
N PRO A 22 5.44 -20.16 -16.41
CA PRO A 22 6.34 -21.32 -16.31
C PRO A 22 7.47 -21.10 -15.31
N LEU A 23 7.89 -22.16 -14.60
CA LEU A 23 8.92 -22.10 -13.56
C LEU A 23 10.20 -21.37 -14.00
N LYS A 24 10.69 -21.64 -15.23
CA LYS A 24 11.88 -20.99 -15.81
C LYS A 24 11.80 -19.45 -15.89
N ASN A 25 10.60 -18.88 -15.88
CA ASN A 25 10.36 -17.44 -15.98
C ASN A 25 10.16 -16.79 -14.59
N ARG A 26 10.10 -17.58 -13.51
CA ARG A 26 9.82 -17.08 -12.17
C ARG A 26 11.10 -16.55 -11.52
N LYS A 27 11.29 -15.23 -11.57
CA LYS A 27 12.45 -14.54 -10.98
C LYS A 27 12.06 -13.78 -9.72
N ALA A 28 11.25 -12.74 -9.89
CA ALA A 28 10.72 -11.94 -8.80
C ALA A 28 9.31 -11.45 -9.13
N ILE A 29 8.53 -11.15 -8.09
CA ILE A 29 7.17 -10.62 -8.24
C ILE A 29 6.83 -9.65 -7.12
N ILE A 30 6.09 -8.60 -7.46
CA ILE A 30 5.53 -7.63 -6.50
C ILE A 30 4.04 -7.90 -6.39
N THR A 31 3.54 -8.02 -5.17
CA THR A 31 2.09 -8.09 -4.91
C THR A 31 1.65 -6.99 -3.96
N ASP A 32 0.33 -6.83 -3.80
CA ASP A 32 -0.21 -6.05 -2.67
C ASP A 32 0.12 -6.74 -1.32
N LEU A 33 -0.46 -6.23 -0.23
CA LEU A 33 -0.19 -6.68 1.15
C LEU A 33 -1.01 -7.89 1.60
N LYS A 34 -1.74 -8.58 0.72
CA LYS A 34 -2.54 -9.73 1.11
C LYS A 34 -1.63 -10.85 1.62
N GLU A 35 -1.94 -11.33 2.83
CA GLU A 35 -1.14 -12.32 3.57
C GLU A 35 -0.95 -13.64 2.81
N ASP A 36 -1.92 -14.00 1.95
CA ASP A 36 -1.87 -15.22 1.17
C ASP A 36 -0.78 -15.22 0.09
N TYR A 37 -0.36 -14.05 -0.40
CA TYR A 37 0.54 -14.00 -1.55
C TYR A 37 1.94 -14.48 -1.20
N GLU A 38 2.51 -14.05 -0.09
CA GLU A 38 3.88 -14.42 0.28
C GLU A 38 4.13 -15.94 0.29
N PRO A 39 3.35 -16.78 1.02
CA PRO A 39 3.57 -18.22 1.01
C PRO A 39 3.35 -18.83 -0.37
N ILE A 40 2.41 -18.31 -1.16
CA ILE A 40 2.14 -18.79 -2.53
C ILE A 40 3.33 -18.48 -3.44
N MET A 41 3.80 -17.23 -3.48
CA MET A 41 4.90 -16.81 -4.35
C MET A 41 6.21 -17.53 -3.99
N LYS A 42 6.48 -17.71 -2.69
CA LYS A 42 7.63 -18.49 -2.22
C LYS A 42 7.55 -19.94 -2.69
N LYS A 43 6.39 -20.59 -2.53
CA LYS A 43 6.17 -21.97 -3.00
C LYS A 43 6.34 -22.10 -4.52
N LEU A 44 5.93 -21.09 -5.27
CA LEU A 44 6.07 -21.04 -6.73
C LEU A 44 7.48 -20.71 -7.20
N GLY A 45 8.41 -20.35 -6.31
CA GLY A 45 9.82 -20.08 -6.64
C GLY A 45 10.16 -18.63 -6.97
N PHE A 46 9.29 -17.67 -6.66
CA PHE A 46 9.60 -16.24 -6.87
C PHE A 46 10.35 -15.65 -5.68
N ALA A 47 11.28 -14.73 -5.96
CA ALA A 47 11.65 -13.70 -4.99
C ALA A 47 10.47 -12.72 -4.84
N HIS A 48 9.88 -12.68 -3.65
CA HIS A 48 8.62 -11.96 -3.42
C HIS A 48 8.84 -10.64 -2.71
N GLN A 49 8.20 -9.58 -3.23
CA GLN A 49 8.14 -8.26 -2.62
C GLN A 49 6.71 -7.82 -2.38
N HIS A 50 6.46 -7.17 -1.25
CA HIS A 50 5.25 -6.38 -1.05
C HIS A 50 5.40 -4.97 -1.61
N CYS A 51 4.36 -4.49 -2.29
CA CYS A 51 4.31 -3.16 -2.86
C CYS A 51 4.45 -2.07 -1.77
N THR A 52 5.43 -1.18 -1.94
CA THR A 52 5.67 -0.07 -1.00
C THR A 52 4.56 0.98 -1.04
N PHE A 53 3.90 1.19 -2.19
CA PHE A 53 2.74 2.09 -2.27
C PHE A 53 1.58 1.62 -1.39
N HIS A 54 1.25 0.32 -1.45
CA HIS A 54 0.20 -0.23 -0.59
C HIS A 54 0.58 -0.17 0.89
N LEU A 55 1.86 -0.34 1.23
CA LEU A 55 2.36 -0.13 2.58
C LEU A 55 2.10 1.30 3.06
N ILE A 56 2.47 2.31 2.26
CA ILE A 56 2.25 3.72 2.62
C ILE A 56 0.75 4.02 2.74
N LYS A 57 -0.06 3.54 1.81
CA LYS A 57 -1.52 3.72 1.86
C LYS A 57 -2.14 3.10 3.11
N ASN A 58 -1.73 1.88 3.46
CA ASN A 58 -2.17 1.19 4.67
C ASN A 58 -1.72 1.94 5.94
N MET A 59 -0.46 2.36 5.99
CA MET A 59 0.09 3.18 7.08
C MET A 59 -0.72 4.47 7.26
N THR A 60 -0.88 5.28 6.21
CA THR A 60 -1.64 6.54 6.26
C THR A 60 -3.09 6.34 6.70
N THR A 61 -3.73 5.24 6.29
CA THR A 61 -5.10 4.91 6.71
C THR A 61 -5.17 4.60 8.20
N ASN A 62 -4.24 3.77 8.71
CA ASN A 62 -4.16 3.43 10.13
C ASN A 62 -3.83 4.65 11.00
N LEU A 63 -2.92 5.51 10.55
CA LEU A 63 -2.57 6.75 11.24
C LEU A 63 -3.77 7.69 11.30
N LYS A 64 -4.53 7.85 10.22
CA LYS A 64 -5.73 8.69 10.19
C LYS A 64 -6.76 8.27 11.24
N GLN A 65 -6.95 6.96 11.43
CA GLN A 65 -7.85 6.45 12.45
C GLN A 65 -7.35 6.83 13.85
N LYS A 66 -6.08 6.55 14.16
CA LYS A 66 -5.49 6.89 15.45
C LYS A 66 -5.48 8.40 15.74
N ILE A 67 -5.27 9.24 14.72
CA ILE A 67 -5.37 10.71 14.87
C ILE A 67 -6.78 11.10 15.31
N ASN A 68 -7.83 10.50 14.74
CA ASN A 68 -9.19 10.79 15.17
C ASN A 68 -9.43 10.35 16.62
N GLU A 69 -8.94 9.17 17.01
CA GLU A 69 -9.02 8.69 18.41
C GLU A 69 -8.34 9.66 19.39
N GLU A 70 -7.16 10.18 19.04
CA GLU A 70 -6.47 11.20 19.86
C GLU A 70 -7.22 12.53 19.91
N LEU A 71 -7.83 12.96 18.81
CA LEU A 71 -8.65 14.17 18.79
C LEU A 71 -9.92 14.03 19.66
N ASP A 72 -10.50 12.84 19.71
CA ASP A 72 -11.70 12.57 20.51
C ASP A 72 -11.37 12.57 22.01
N LYS A 73 -10.22 12.00 22.41
CA LYS A 73 -9.69 12.11 23.79
C LYS A 73 -9.44 13.57 24.16
N TYR A 74 -8.76 14.32 23.28
CA TYR A 74 -8.46 15.73 23.50
C TYR A 74 -9.73 16.59 23.63
N GLU A 75 -10.75 16.35 22.80
CA GLU A 75 -12.04 17.01 22.94
C GLU A 75 -12.73 16.69 24.28
N ALA A 76 -12.68 15.43 24.72
CA ALA A 76 -13.25 15.03 26.00
C ALA A 76 -12.56 15.73 27.19
N GLU A 77 -11.23 15.85 27.15
CA GLU A 77 -10.44 16.59 28.16
C GLU A 77 -10.75 18.09 28.15
N LEU A 78 -10.87 18.70 26.97
CA LEU A 78 -11.27 20.10 26.84
C LEU A 78 -12.65 20.37 27.45
N ARG A 79 -13.61 19.48 27.23
CA ARG A 79 -14.96 19.60 27.81
C ARG A 79 -14.96 19.45 29.33
N LYS A 80 -14.09 18.60 29.89
CA LYS A 80 -13.91 18.45 31.34
C LYS A 80 -13.29 19.70 31.96
N THR A 81 -12.24 20.24 31.35
CA THR A 81 -11.49 21.39 31.87
C THR A 81 -12.19 22.73 31.63
N GLN A 82 -12.99 22.85 30.57
CA GLN A 82 -13.77 24.04 30.24
C GLN A 82 -15.24 23.70 29.97
N PRO A 83 -16.06 23.44 31.01
CA PRO A 83 -17.44 22.95 30.83
C PRO A 83 -18.35 23.88 30.02
N LYS A 84 -18.08 25.20 30.05
CA LYS A 84 -18.87 26.23 29.33
C LYS A 84 -18.38 26.50 27.91
N ILE A 85 -17.41 25.75 27.39
CA ILE A 85 -16.87 25.97 26.05
C ILE A 85 -17.94 25.70 24.97
N SER A 86 -18.11 26.63 24.03
CA SER A 86 -19.11 26.49 22.97
C SER A 86 -18.71 25.43 21.94
N LYS A 87 -19.70 24.72 21.38
CA LYS A 87 -19.49 23.71 20.31
C LYS A 87 -18.67 24.25 19.14
N ASN A 88 -18.92 25.51 18.74
CA ASN A 88 -18.18 26.16 17.65
C ASN A 88 -16.70 26.38 17.99
N LYS A 89 -16.40 26.76 19.24
CA LYS A 89 -15.02 26.94 19.70
C LYS A 89 -14.28 25.60 19.75
N ILE A 90 -14.92 24.53 20.25
CA ILE A 90 -14.39 23.16 20.22
C ILE A 90 -14.04 22.76 18.77
N LYS A 91 -14.97 22.92 17.82
CA LYS A 91 -14.76 22.55 16.42
C LYS A 91 -13.54 23.25 15.81
N LYS A 92 -13.35 24.53 16.10
CA LYS A 92 -12.17 25.30 15.64
C LYS A 92 -10.87 24.77 16.25
N ILE A 93 -10.85 24.55 17.57
CA ILE A 93 -9.68 24.02 18.28
C ILE A 93 -9.32 22.61 17.77
N ARG A 94 -10.32 21.72 17.63
CA ARG A 94 -10.14 20.36 17.11
C ARG A 94 -9.60 20.37 15.69
N LYS A 95 -10.09 21.26 14.82
CA LYS A 95 -9.58 21.42 13.45
C LYS A 95 -8.10 21.82 13.46
N LYS A 96 -7.73 22.83 14.25
CA LYS A 96 -6.33 23.29 14.36
C LYS A 96 -5.41 22.18 14.89
N LYS A 97 -5.83 21.49 15.95
CA LYS A 97 -5.06 20.35 16.50
C LYS A 97 -4.88 19.23 15.49
N LYS A 98 -5.90 18.94 14.68
CA LYS A 98 -5.81 17.96 13.59
C LYS A 98 -4.78 18.36 12.55
N GLU A 99 -4.78 19.63 12.14
CA GLU A 99 -3.82 20.16 11.16
C GLU A 99 -2.39 20.07 11.68
N GLU A 100 -2.15 20.43 12.95
CA GLU A 100 -0.85 20.31 13.63
C GLU A 100 -0.35 18.86 13.62
N ILE A 101 -1.14 17.92 14.15
CA ILE A 101 -0.78 16.49 14.21
C ILE A 101 -0.55 15.92 12.81
N THR A 102 -1.39 16.29 11.84
CA THR A 102 -1.28 15.79 10.46
C THR A 102 -0.01 16.29 9.80
N LYS A 103 0.37 17.55 10.02
CA LYS A 103 1.60 18.14 9.49
C LYS A 103 2.82 17.42 10.06
N GLU A 104 2.87 17.27 11.38
CA GLU A 104 3.96 16.57 12.06
C GLU A 104 4.12 15.14 11.52
N ILE A 105 3.03 14.37 11.44
CA ILE A 105 3.07 13.00 10.90
C ILE A 105 3.55 12.95 9.45
N LYS A 106 3.17 13.93 8.62
CA LYS A 106 3.56 13.98 7.21
C LYS A 106 5.08 14.08 7.06
N GLU A 107 5.73 14.93 7.84
CA GLU A 107 7.20 15.10 7.81
C GLU A 107 7.91 13.78 8.13
N TYR A 108 7.42 13.02 9.11
CA TYR A 108 7.97 11.70 9.45
C TYR A 108 7.66 10.61 8.41
N ILE A 109 6.52 10.69 7.71
CA ILE A 109 6.22 9.80 6.58
C ILE A 109 7.18 10.03 5.43
N GLU A 110 7.51 11.29 5.11
CA GLU A 110 8.47 11.64 4.06
C GLU A 110 9.85 11.08 4.39
N LEU A 111 10.32 11.28 5.63
CA LEU A 111 11.57 10.70 6.11
C LEU A 111 11.53 9.16 6.04
N PHE A 112 10.44 8.52 6.44
CA PHE A 112 10.27 7.08 6.26
C PHE A 112 10.36 6.65 4.79
N TYR A 113 9.82 7.45 3.87
CA TYR A 113 9.75 7.13 2.44
C TYR A 113 11.14 7.12 1.77
N GLU A 114 12.09 7.91 2.27
CA GLU A 114 13.49 7.91 1.83
C GLU A 114 14.18 6.54 1.94
N LEU A 115 13.65 5.64 2.78
CA LEU A 115 14.08 4.24 2.81
C LEU A 115 13.97 3.57 1.44
N PHE A 116 12.91 3.85 0.69
CA PHE A 116 12.63 3.20 -0.60
C PHE A 116 13.37 3.88 -1.76
N HIS A 117 14.02 5.01 -1.52
CA HIS A 117 14.89 5.70 -2.48
C HIS A 117 16.37 5.28 -2.36
N GLN A 118 16.69 4.41 -1.40
CA GLN A 118 18.06 3.94 -1.21
C GLN A 118 18.57 3.16 -2.42
N GLN A 119 19.87 3.27 -2.71
CA GLN A 119 20.46 2.67 -3.93
C GLN A 119 20.76 1.17 -3.79
N SER A 120 20.82 0.64 -2.56
CA SER A 120 21.14 -0.76 -2.32
C SER A 120 20.59 -1.26 -1.00
N PHE A 121 20.44 -2.58 -0.89
CA PHE A 121 19.96 -3.22 0.33
C PHE A 121 20.83 -2.91 1.56
N LYS A 122 22.16 -2.76 1.37
CA LYS A 122 23.10 -2.39 2.45
C LYS A 122 22.81 -0.96 2.95
N LYS A 123 22.63 0.01 2.04
CA LYS A 123 22.27 1.39 2.40
C LYS A 123 20.91 1.43 3.10
N ALA A 124 19.90 0.71 2.59
CA ALA A 124 18.59 0.62 3.21
C ALA A 124 18.63 0.01 4.62
N LYS A 125 19.45 -1.04 4.85
CA LYS A 125 19.65 -1.59 6.20
C LYS A 125 20.28 -0.57 7.16
N ASN A 126 21.24 0.21 6.70
CA ASN A 126 21.83 1.28 7.52
C ASN A 126 20.79 2.37 7.82
N TYR A 127 19.98 2.73 6.82
CA TYR A 127 18.87 3.66 7.00
C TYR A 127 17.83 3.16 8.02
N ILE A 128 17.46 1.88 7.98
CA ILE A 128 16.59 1.26 9.01
C ILE A 128 17.19 1.38 10.41
N LYS A 129 18.51 1.21 10.57
CA LYS A 129 19.18 1.37 11.88
C LYS A 129 19.05 2.82 12.37
N LEU A 130 19.30 3.78 11.49
CA LEU A 130 19.13 5.20 11.79
C LEU A 130 17.68 5.52 12.18
N LEU A 131 16.69 5.05 11.39
CA LEU A 131 15.27 5.20 11.69
C LEU A 131 14.90 4.66 13.08
N LYS A 132 15.48 3.52 13.48
CA LYS A 132 15.23 2.96 14.82
C LYS A 132 15.83 3.81 15.94
N GLN A 133 16.99 4.43 15.71
CA GLN A 133 17.63 5.33 16.69
C GLN A 133 16.84 6.64 16.84
N GLU A 134 16.39 7.19 15.72
CA GLU A 134 15.60 8.43 15.67
C GLU A 134 14.14 8.22 16.08
N LEU A 135 13.68 6.97 16.19
CA LEU A 135 12.28 6.62 16.44
C LEU A 135 11.71 7.32 17.68
N LYS A 136 12.52 7.55 18.72
CA LYS A 136 12.12 8.26 19.95
C LYS A 136 11.58 9.67 19.69
N ASN A 137 11.99 10.30 18.59
CA ASN A 137 11.60 11.65 18.20
C ASN A 137 10.27 11.66 17.41
N PHE A 138 9.81 10.50 16.92
CA PHE A 138 8.59 10.41 16.11
C PHE A 138 7.33 10.55 16.99
N PRO A 139 6.19 10.96 16.42
CA PRO A 139 4.91 10.90 17.11
C PRO A 139 4.63 9.49 17.62
N LYS A 140 4.13 9.37 18.85
CA LYS A 140 3.90 8.06 19.49
C LYS A 140 3.09 7.09 18.62
N ILE A 141 2.09 7.61 17.92
CA ILE A 141 1.25 6.91 16.95
C ILE A 141 2.09 6.22 15.85
N MET A 142 3.10 6.92 15.32
CA MET A 142 4.03 6.42 14.30
C MET A 142 5.00 5.39 14.89
N GLN A 143 5.55 5.65 16.08
CA GLN A 143 6.44 4.71 16.77
C GLN A 143 5.77 3.35 16.94
N ASP A 144 4.55 3.34 17.46
CA ASP A 144 3.80 2.12 17.73
C ASP A 144 3.47 1.37 16.44
N TYR A 145 3.13 2.10 15.37
CA TYR A 145 2.89 1.50 14.06
C TYR A 145 4.15 0.85 13.50
N LEU A 146 5.27 1.57 13.47
CA LEU A 146 6.52 1.10 12.86
C LEU A 146 7.09 -0.11 13.62
N ASN A 147 7.09 -0.06 14.96
CA ASN A 147 7.55 -1.16 15.80
C ASN A 147 6.71 -2.42 15.63
N LYS A 148 5.39 -2.29 15.58
CA LYS A 148 4.50 -3.45 15.50
C LYS A 148 4.38 -4.02 14.09
N ASN A 149 4.24 -3.16 13.08
CA ASN A 149 3.78 -3.57 11.76
C ASN A 149 4.87 -3.55 10.69
N PHE A 150 5.92 -2.74 10.85
CA PHE A 150 6.91 -2.54 9.79
C PHE A 150 8.27 -3.18 10.11
N PHE A 151 8.92 -2.80 11.21
CA PHE A 151 10.28 -3.28 11.54
C PHE A 151 10.43 -4.80 11.69
N PRO A 152 9.41 -5.59 12.07
CA PRO A 152 9.53 -7.05 12.07
C PRO A 152 9.65 -7.64 10.66
N VAL A 153 9.10 -6.96 9.65
CA VAL A 153 8.90 -7.50 8.30
C VAL A 153 9.52 -6.65 7.18
N TYR A 154 10.24 -5.58 7.50
CA TYR A 154 10.71 -4.57 6.53
C TYR A 154 11.42 -5.16 5.30
N LYS A 155 12.14 -6.28 5.45
CA LYS A 155 12.88 -6.93 4.36
C LYS A 155 11.96 -7.30 3.18
N LYS A 156 10.69 -7.64 3.45
CA LYS A 156 9.70 -7.98 2.42
C LYS A 156 9.39 -6.83 1.47
N TYR A 157 9.75 -5.59 1.83
CA TYR A 157 9.52 -4.39 1.03
C TYR A 157 10.78 -3.90 0.29
N LEU A 158 11.93 -4.56 0.48
CA LEU A 158 13.24 -4.07 0.00
C LEU A 158 13.92 -5.02 -0.99
N VAL A 159 13.23 -6.04 -1.48
CA VAL A 159 13.80 -7.05 -2.40
C VAL A 159 14.33 -6.40 -3.68
N PHE A 160 13.70 -5.34 -4.18
CA PHE A 160 14.14 -4.56 -5.34
C PHE A 160 15.53 -3.92 -5.18
N LEU A 161 16.02 -3.80 -3.94
CA LEU A 161 17.34 -3.28 -3.61
C LEU A 161 18.42 -4.37 -3.53
N GLU A 162 18.03 -5.64 -3.62
CA GLU A 162 18.99 -6.74 -3.67
C GLU A 162 19.67 -6.79 -5.04
N LYS A 163 20.97 -7.13 -5.03
CA LYS A 163 21.82 -7.16 -6.23
C LYS A 163 21.16 -7.77 -7.49
N PRO A 164 20.49 -8.94 -7.43
CA PRO A 164 19.88 -9.52 -8.63
C PRO A 164 18.72 -8.70 -9.22
N PHE A 165 18.09 -7.82 -8.44
CA PHE A 165 16.82 -7.13 -8.77
C PHE A 165 16.95 -5.62 -8.94
N ILE A 166 18.09 -5.02 -8.59
CA ILE A 166 18.34 -3.59 -8.81
C ILE A 166 18.04 -3.22 -10.27
N LYS A 167 17.20 -2.19 -10.46
CA LYS A 167 16.70 -1.70 -11.78
C LYS A 167 15.88 -2.72 -12.59
N LYS A 168 15.58 -3.91 -12.06
CA LYS A 168 14.78 -4.95 -12.72
C LYS A 168 13.43 -5.18 -12.04
N LEU A 169 13.35 -4.92 -10.74
CA LEU A 169 12.12 -4.94 -9.96
C LEU A 169 11.81 -3.51 -9.52
N GLU A 170 10.57 -3.08 -9.68
CA GLU A 170 10.13 -1.79 -9.15
C GLU A 170 9.88 -1.88 -7.63
N SER A 171 9.89 -0.75 -6.92
CA SER A 171 9.49 -0.72 -5.51
C SER A 171 7.96 -0.74 -5.34
N THR A 172 7.24 -0.20 -6.32
CA THR A 172 5.77 -0.06 -6.35
C THR A 172 5.17 -0.81 -7.53
N ASN A 173 3.87 -1.08 -7.48
CA ASN A 173 3.07 -1.49 -8.63
C ASN A 173 2.21 -0.32 -9.18
N ASN A 174 2.56 0.94 -8.89
CA ASN A 174 1.73 2.11 -9.22
C ASN A 174 1.43 2.24 -10.71
N LYS A 175 2.38 1.88 -11.58
CA LYS A 175 2.15 1.89 -13.03
C LYS A 175 1.03 0.93 -13.41
N LEU A 176 1.03 -0.27 -12.82
CA LEU A 176 -0.03 -1.26 -13.02
C LEU A 176 -1.35 -0.79 -12.40
N GLU A 177 -1.34 -0.19 -11.21
CA GLU A 177 -2.55 0.38 -10.62
C GLU A 177 -3.15 1.50 -11.46
N ASN A 178 -2.32 2.38 -12.01
CA ASN A 178 -2.75 3.46 -12.90
C ASN A 178 -3.37 2.88 -14.18
N TYR A 179 -2.69 1.91 -14.80
CA TYR A 179 -3.23 1.18 -15.94
C TYR A 179 -4.60 0.55 -15.63
N PHE A 180 -4.71 -0.19 -14.52
CA PHE A 180 -5.97 -0.82 -14.13
C PHE A 180 -7.04 0.19 -13.70
N GLY A 181 -6.67 1.33 -13.12
CA GLY A 181 -7.60 2.40 -12.77
C GLY A 181 -8.26 3.03 -13.99
N ASN A 182 -7.49 3.23 -15.07
CA ASN A 182 -8.01 3.79 -16.32
C ASN A 182 -8.73 2.75 -17.19
N THR A 183 -8.27 1.51 -17.19
CA THR A 183 -8.82 0.46 -18.06
C THR A 183 -9.99 -0.29 -17.41
N LEU A 184 -9.98 -0.49 -16.09
CA LEU A 184 -10.94 -1.31 -15.34
C LEU A 184 -11.42 -0.59 -14.08
N ASP A 185 -12.35 0.36 -14.27
CA ASP A 185 -12.94 1.10 -13.16
C ASP A 185 -13.65 0.16 -12.17
N LYS A 186 -13.68 0.57 -10.88
CA LYS A 186 -14.19 -0.28 -9.80
C LYS A 186 -15.68 -0.59 -9.91
N HIS A 187 -16.46 0.27 -10.56
CA HIS A 187 -17.91 0.12 -10.68
C HIS A 187 -18.26 -0.97 -11.69
N THR A 188 -17.52 -1.05 -12.80
CA THR A 188 -17.78 -2.05 -13.83
C THR A 188 -17.46 -3.48 -13.38
N LYS A 189 -16.58 -3.68 -12.39
CA LYS A 189 -16.29 -5.02 -11.80
C LYS A 189 -17.50 -5.78 -11.25
N ARG A 190 -18.68 -5.15 -11.14
CA ARG A 190 -19.91 -5.73 -10.57
C ARG A 190 -20.99 -6.07 -11.61
N ILE A 191 -20.79 -5.80 -12.91
CA ILE A 191 -21.90 -5.76 -13.90
C ILE A 191 -21.65 -6.64 -15.13
N TYR A 192 -21.25 -7.90 -14.94
CA TYR A 192 -21.13 -8.83 -16.09
C TYR A 192 -21.89 -10.12 -15.85
N ARG A 193 -22.65 -10.52 -16.87
CA ARG A 193 -23.51 -11.71 -16.85
C ARG A 193 -22.73 -12.99 -17.17
N THR A 194 -21.62 -12.90 -17.91
CA THR A 194 -20.82 -14.06 -18.34
C THR A 194 -19.30 -13.80 -18.25
N PRO A 195 -18.46 -14.84 -18.10
CA PRO A 195 -17.00 -14.75 -18.16
C PRO A 195 -16.48 -14.17 -19.49
N GLU A 196 -17.07 -14.57 -20.61
CA GLU A 196 -16.71 -14.09 -21.95
C GLU A 196 -16.98 -12.58 -22.07
N GLY A 197 -18.08 -12.10 -21.49
CA GLY A 197 -18.40 -10.68 -21.43
C GLY A 197 -17.35 -9.88 -20.65
N ILE A 198 -16.85 -10.42 -19.53
CA ILE A 198 -15.72 -9.82 -18.79
C ILE A 198 -14.46 -9.77 -19.67
N PHE A 199 -14.13 -10.88 -20.33
CA PHE A 199 -12.91 -10.96 -21.14
C PHE A 199 -12.93 -9.98 -22.31
N ASN A 200 -14.04 -9.92 -23.05
CA ASN A 200 -14.22 -9.00 -24.17
C ASN A 200 -14.10 -7.53 -23.73
N TYR A 201 -14.70 -7.19 -22.59
CA TYR A 201 -14.57 -5.84 -22.03
C TYR A 201 -13.13 -5.50 -21.66
N ILE A 202 -12.42 -6.40 -20.96
CA ILE A 202 -11.02 -6.19 -20.59
C ILE A 202 -10.17 -5.96 -21.84
N MET A 203 -10.38 -6.74 -22.89
CA MET A 203 -9.66 -6.62 -24.15
C MET A 203 -9.96 -5.31 -24.89
N ALA A 204 -11.22 -4.88 -24.95
CA ALA A 204 -11.60 -3.62 -25.56
C ALA A 204 -10.95 -2.42 -24.85
N ARG A 205 -10.98 -2.40 -23.51
CA ARG A 205 -10.37 -1.34 -22.70
C ARG A 205 -8.85 -1.29 -22.83
N LYS A 206 -8.20 -2.47 -22.86
CA LYS A 206 -6.76 -2.57 -23.15
C LYS A 206 -6.42 -1.91 -24.49
N ASN A 207 -7.15 -2.27 -25.55
CA ASN A 207 -6.87 -1.79 -26.90
C ASN A 207 -7.05 -0.27 -27.00
N GLY A 208 -8.16 0.28 -26.46
CA GLY A 208 -8.40 1.72 -26.46
C GLY A 208 -7.34 2.52 -25.70
N TRP A 209 -6.86 2.01 -24.56
CA TRP A 209 -5.77 2.67 -23.82
C TRP A 209 -4.46 2.70 -24.62
N ILE A 210 -4.08 1.59 -25.26
CA ILE A 210 -2.88 1.51 -26.11
C ILE A 210 -2.97 2.52 -27.26
N GLU A 211 -4.12 2.61 -27.92
CA GLU A 211 -4.34 3.54 -29.03
C GLU A 211 -4.20 5.01 -28.58
N ASN A 212 -4.77 5.36 -27.43
CA ASN A 212 -4.67 6.71 -26.88
C ASN A 212 -3.24 7.08 -26.49
N GLN A 213 -2.47 6.15 -25.91
CA GLN A 213 -1.06 6.41 -25.60
C GLN A 213 -0.20 6.61 -26.86
N LYS A 214 -0.49 5.88 -27.95
CA LYS A 214 0.19 6.11 -29.24
C LYS A 214 -0.06 7.52 -29.75
N LYS A 215 -1.30 8.01 -29.70
CA LYS A 215 -1.66 9.38 -30.13
C LYS A 215 -0.93 10.47 -29.33
N VAL A 216 -0.71 10.25 -28.03
CA VAL A 216 0.01 11.19 -27.16
C VAL A 216 1.52 11.20 -27.45
N LEU A 217 2.10 10.10 -27.93
CA LEU A 217 3.52 10.02 -28.26
C LEU A 217 3.85 10.51 -29.68
N THR A 218 2.84 10.63 -30.55
CA THR A 218 2.99 11.09 -31.93
C THR A 218 2.58 12.56 -32.14
N ASN A 219 2.11 13.23 -31.09
CA ASN A 219 1.80 14.66 -31.05
C ASN A 219 2.81 15.39 -30.16
#